data_AF-A0A8S3TZ54-F1
#
_entry.id   AF-A0A8S3TZ54-F1
#
_cell.length_a   1.000
_cell.length_b   1.000
_cell.length_c   1.000
_cell.angle_alpha   90.00
_cell.angle_beta   90.00
_cell.angle_gamma   90.00
#
_symmetry.space_group_name_H-M   'P 1'
#
loop_
_entity.id
_entity.type
_entity.pdbx_description
1 polymer ?
#
loop_
_entity_poly.entity_id
_entity_poly.type
_entity_poly.pdbx_seq_one_letter_code
_entity_poly.pdbx_strand_id
1 'polypeptide(L)'
;MTTFGLNFVSNFFGLPEDLYLCFLYNPPVNSTYSQSLTYDILEYVENDIVSYSKLGKILIAGDVNARTGSKQLDFIQNDILDTHISSLFEEYNPDFDIPVRHSQDSILSKRGKTLNDLCVQTGIRILNGRTPGDYIGQLTCHTPMGSSVVDYFLSSESLLSNILFFKVHDFKADLSDHCQVSTMLKVNCIFNAVQKDVYSIPNQYIWEENSAEKFQNALASPLVQEKIKTFNNTNYTGDSNIMIQDLNNILYEAANISIKKKIIKKGK
;
A
#
# COMPACT_ATOMS: atom_id res chain seq x y z
N MET A 1 7.14 -7.95 9.19
CA MET A 1 5.94 -7.65 8.41
C MET A 1 5.42 -6.30 8.85
N THR A 2 5.33 -5.31 7.95
CA THR A 2 4.56 -4.10 8.23
C THR A 2 3.23 -4.26 7.53
N THR A 3 2.31 -4.98 8.16
CA THR A 3 0.91 -4.97 7.78
C THR A 3 0.16 -4.04 8.71
N PHE A 4 -0.60 -3.12 8.12
CA PHE A 4 -1.52 -2.27 8.85
C PHE A 4 -2.92 -2.55 8.35
N GLY A 5 -3.80 -2.97 9.27
CA GLY A 5 -5.18 -3.30 9.00
C GLY A 5 -6.11 -2.19 9.48
N LEU A 6 -7.08 -1.82 8.64
CA LEU A 6 -8.20 -0.96 9.00
C LEU A 6 -9.50 -1.74 8.82
N ASN A 7 -10.42 -1.63 9.78
CA ASN A 7 -11.80 -2.09 9.60
C ASN A 7 -12.70 -0.91 9.24
N PHE A 8 -13.37 -1.01 8.09
CA PHE A 8 -14.39 -0.12 7.61
C PHE A 8 -15.75 -0.71 7.98
N VAL A 9 -16.33 -0.18 9.05
CA VAL A 9 -17.59 -0.68 9.62
C VAL A 9 -18.75 -0.50 8.65
N SER A 10 -19.41 -1.61 8.30
CA SER A 10 -20.55 -1.71 7.38
C SER A 10 -21.60 -0.64 7.58
N ASN A 11 -22.10 -0.49 8.82
CA ASN A 11 -23.13 0.48 9.18
C ASN A 11 -22.74 1.93 8.87
N PHE A 12 -21.46 2.28 8.97
CA PHE A 12 -20.98 3.63 8.71
C PHE A 12 -20.81 3.89 7.20
N PHE A 13 -20.31 2.90 6.46
CA PHE A 13 -20.06 3.02 5.02
C PHE A 13 -21.24 2.56 4.14
N GLY A 14 -22.33 2.08 4.73
CA GLY A 14 -23.47 1.53 4.01
C GLY A 14 -23.10 0.33 3.14
N LEU A 15 -22.17 -0.50 3.61
CA LEU A 15 -21.76 -1.74 2.95
C LEU A 15 -22.59 -2.92 3.49
N PRO A 16 -22.80 -4.00 2.70
CA PRO A 16 -23.53 -5.18 3.16
C PRO A 16 -22.87 -5.88 4.35
N GLU A 17 -21.54 -5.79 4.43
CA GLU A 17 -20.70 -6.35 5.49
C GLU A 17 -19.46 -5.47 5.70
N ASP A 18 -18.72 -5.73 6.77
CA ASP A 18 -17.51 -4.97 7.11
C ASP A 18 -16.44 -5.16 6.02
N LEU A 19 -15.58 -4.15 5.84
CA LEU A 19 -14.48 -4.19 4.90
C LEU A 19 -13.14 -4.07 5.64
N TYR A 20 -12.29 -5.06 5.48
CA TYR A 20 -10.94 -5.10 6.04
C TYR A 20 -9.93 -4.66 4.99
N LEU A 21 -9.33 -3.48 5.20
CA LEU A 21 -8.28 -2.93 4.36
C LEU A 21 -6.91 -3.26 4.96
N CYS A 22 -6.07 -3.98 4.23
CA CYS A 22 -4.70 -4.31 4.62
C CYS A 22 -3.68 -3.62 3.71
N PHE A 23 -2.71 -2.93 4.30
CA PHE A 23 -1.55 -2.43 3.55
C PHE A 23 -0.40 -3.41 3.69
N LEU A 24 0.08 -3.93 2.56
CA LEU A 24 1.12 -4.96 2.50
C LEU A 24 2.42 -4.39 1.93
N TYR A 25 3.51 -4.61 2.64
CA TYR A 25 4.86 -4.48 2.11
C TYR A 25 5.60 -5.82 2.24
N ASN A 26 5.90 -6.45 1.10
CA ASN A 26 6.74 -7.64 1.03
C ASN A 26 8.09 -7.24 0.42
N PRO A 27 9.19 -7.17 1.20
CA PRO A 27 10.44 -6.61 0.73
C PRO A 27 11.10 -7.48 -0.35
N PRO A 28 11.97 -6.92 -1.20
CA PRO A 28 12.61 -7.66 -2.29
C PRO A 28 13.30 -8.95 -1.82
N VAL A 29 13.19 -10.03 -2.61
CA VAL A 29 13.68 -11.39 -2.27
C VAL A 29 15.11 -11.40 -1.73
N ASN A 30 15.98 -10.58 -2.31
CA ASN A 30 17.40 -10.54 -1.99
C ASN A 30 17.77 -9.46 -0.96
N SER A 31 16.79 -8.80 -0.35
CA SER A 31 17.04 -7.82 0.70
C SER A 31 17.55 -8.51 1.97
N THR A 32 18.40 -7.82 2.74
CA THR A 32 18.88 -8.30 4.05
C THR A 32 17.72 -8.62 4.99
N TYR A 33 16.62 -7.87 4.90
CA TYR A 33 15.41 -8.15 5.66
C TYR A 33 14.75 -9.46 5.23
N SER A 34 14.53 -9.70 3.93
CA SER A 34 13.95 -10.97 3.47
C SER A 34 14.81 -12.18 3.84
N GLN A 35 16.13 -12.04 3.83
CA GLN A 35 17.05 -13.12 4.19
C GLN A 35 17.04 -13.46 5.69
N SER A 36 16.63 -12.53 6.56
CA SER A 36 16.53 -12.77 8.00
C SER A 36 15.18 -13.33 8.43
N LEU A 37 14.18 -13.36 7.54
CA LEU A 37 12.87 -13.93 7.82
C LEU A 37 12.94 -15.46 7.83
N THR A 38 12.33 -16.06 8.85
CA THR A 38 12.14 -17.51 8.96
C THR A 38 10.79 -17.99 8.41
N TYR A 39 10.01 -17.08 7.82
CA TYR A 39 8.65 -17.32 7.35
C TYR A 39 8.40 -16.64 6.00
N ASP A 40 7.39 -17.11 5.25
CA ASP A 40 6.90 -16.45 4.04
C ASP A 40 5.77 -15.48 4.40
N ILE A 41 5.91 -14.22 3.99
CA ILE A 41 4.90 -13.18 4.24
C ILE A 41 3.57 -13.52 3.53
N LEU A 42 3.62 -14.12 2.33
CA LEU A 42 2.40 -14.43 1.58
C LEU A 42 1.59 -15.55 2.26
N GLU A 43 2.25 -16.50 2.93
CA GLU A 43 1.57 -17.54 3.71
C GLU A 43 0.83 -16.95 4.93
N TYR A 44 1.41 -15.95 5.59
CA TYR A 44 0.72 -15.23 6.67
C TYR A 44 -0.47 -14.42 6.14
N VAL A 45 -0.29 -13.74 5.00
CA VAL A 45 -1.37 -13.00 4.35
C VAL A 45 -2.51 -13.94 3.95
N GLU A 46 -2.21 -15.14 3.45
CA GLU A 46 -3.22 -16.16 3.13
C GLU A 46 -4.02 -16.58 4.38
N ASN A 47 -3.35 -16.87 5.49
CA ASN A 47 -3.99 -17.21 6.76
C ASN A 47 -4.86 -16.05 7.31
N ASP A 48 -4.38 -14.81 7.18
CA ASP A 48 -5.15 -13.63 7.53
C ASP A 48 -6.39 -13.52 6.63
N ILE A 49 -6.26 -13.72 5.32
CA ILE A 49 -7.40 -13.70 4.40
C ILE A 49 -8.46 -14.72 4.81
N VAL A 50 -8.06 -15.97 5.10
CA VAL A 50 -8.99 -17.03 5.55
C VAL A 50 -9.68 -16.68 6.87
N SER A 51 -9.00 -15.94 7.75
CA SER A 51 -9.55 -15.55 9.05
C SER A 51 -10.53 -14.38 8.93
N TYR A 52 -10.15 -13.33 8.19
CA TYR A 52 -10.94 -12.11 8.04
C TYR A 52 -12.06 -12.22 7.01
N SER A 53 -11.97 -13.14 6.04
CA SER A 53 -13.05 -13.39 5.07
C SER A 53 -14.34 -13.89 5.72
N LYS A 54 -14.22 -14.48 6.92
CA LYS A 54 -15.36 -14.90 7.76
C LYS A 54 -16.06 -13.73 8.46
N LEU A 55 -15.38 -12.59 8.58
CA LEU A 55 -15.85 -11.42 9.30
C LEU A 55 -16.37 -10.33 8.33
N GLY A 56 -15.85 -10.30 7.11
CA GLY A 56 -16.25 -9.34 6.09
C GLY A 56 -15.42 -9.49 4.82
N LYS A 57 -15.50 -8.49 3.94
CA LYS A 57 -14.73 -8.47 2.69
C LYS A 57 -13.33 -7.91 2.91
N ILE A 58 -12.43 -8.25 2.00
CA ILE A 58 -11.01 -7.91 2.12
C ILE A 58 -10.58 -7.07 0.92
N LEU A 59 -9.81 -6.02 1.20
CA LEU A 59 -9.07 -5.24 0.22
C LEU A 59 -7.62 -5.14 0.69
N ILE A 60 -6.66 -5.49 -0.15
CA ILE A 60 -5.23 -5.45 0.15
C ILE A 60 -4.59 -4.48 -0.84
N ALA A 61 -3.69 -3.62 -0.37
CA ALA A 61 -2.96 -2.68 -1.20
C ALA A 61 -1.47 -2.64 -0.83
N GLY A 62 -0.58 -2.58 -1.81
CA GLY A 62 0.82 -2.22 -1.58
C GLY A 62 1.83 -2.93 -2.46
N ASP A 63 3.11 -2.74 -2.12
CA ASP A 63 4.25 -3.32 -2.83
C ASP A 63 4.51 -4.76 -2.35
N VAL A 64 4.16 -5.71 -3.22
CA VAL A 64 4.27 -7.14 -2.94
C VAL A 64 5.61 -7.70 -3.45
N ASN A 65 6.39 -6.91 -4.21
CA ASN A 65 7.60 -7.37 -4.92
C ASN A 65 7.40 -8.72 -5.64
N ALA A 66 6.24 -8.88 -6.28
CA ALA A 66 5.82 -10.10 -6.94
C ALA A 66 5.39 -9.79 -8.38
N ARG A 67 6.16 -10.26 -9.37
CA ARG A 67 5.85 -10.07 -10.79
C ARG A 67 4.94 -11.21 -11.25
N THR A 68 3.66 -10.93 -11.47
CA THR A 68 2.59 -11.94 -11.71
C THR A 68 2.47 -12.37 -13.17
N GLY A 69 3.24 -11.77 -14.08
CA GLY A 69 3.18 -12.02 -15.52
C GLY A 69 1.85 -11.61 -16.14
N SER A 70 1.71 -11.76 -17.46
CA SER A 70 0.49 -11.41 -18.21
C SER A 70 -0.38 -12.60 -18.62
N LYS A 71 0.12 -13.83 -18.45
CA LYS A 71 -0.57 -15.06 -18.92
C LYS A 71 -1.19 -15.89 -17.80
N GLN A 72 -0.69 -15.73 -16.57
CA GLN A 72 -1.14 -16.53 -15.44
C GLN A 72 -2.44 -15.92 -14.90
N LEU A 73 -3.49 -16.74 -14.82
CA LEU A 73 -4.76 -16.36 -14.21
C LEU A 73 -4.64 -16.42 -12.68
N ASP A 74 -5.41 -15.55 -12.02
CA ASP A 74 -5.58 -15.44 -10.57
C ASP A 74 -6.98 -15.92 -10.12
N PHE A 75 -7.66 -16.66 -11.01
CA PHE A 75 -8.99 -17.24 -10.81
C PHE A 75 -9.10 -18.55 -11.62
N ILE A 76 -10.12 -19.36 -11.33
CA ILE A 76 -10.34 -20.63 -12.04
C ILE A 76 -11.15 -20.34 -13.31
N GLN A 77 -10.61 -20.69 -14.47
CA GLN A 77 -11.32 -20.50 -15.73
C GLN A 77 -12.42 -21.57 -15.89
N ASN A 78 -13.62 -21.14 -16.29
CA ASN A 78 -14.79 -22.02 -16.45
C ASN A 78 -15.11 -22.79 -15.17
N ASP A 79 -15.12 -22.07 -14.05
CA ASP A 79 -15.45 -22.60 -12.74
C ASP A 79 -16.95 -22.92 -12.65
N ILE A 80 -17.32 -24.12 -13.08
CA ILE A 80 -18.71 -24.58 -13.13
C ILE A 80 -18.88 -25.65 -12.06
N LEU A 81 -19.71 -25.35 -11.06
CA LEU A 81 -20.15 -26.35 -10.11
C LEU A 81 -20.99 -27.42 -10.81
N ASP A 82 -20.53 -28.66 -10.78
CA ASP A 82 -21.36 -29.79 -11.21
C ASP A 82 -22.55 -29.91 -10.25
N THR A 83 -23.76 -29.85 -10.81
CA THR A 83 -25.02 -30.03 -10.07
C THR A 83 -25.08 -31.34 -9.28
N HIS A 84 -24.31 -32.36 -9.65
CA HIS A 84 -24.24 -33.64 -8.96
C HIS A 84 -23.30 -33.65 -7.75
N ILE A 85 -22.40 -32.68 -7.64
CA ILE A 85 -21.37 -32.57 -6.59
C ILE A 85 -21.62 -31.34 -5.69
N SER A 86 -22.50 -30.41 -6.11
CA SER A 86 -22.79 -29.15 -5.42
C SER A 86 -23.19 -29.32 -3.95
N SER A 87 -23.85 -30.42 -3.57
CA SER A 87 -24.22 -30.71 -2.18
C SER A 87 -23.05 -31.08 -1.26
N LEU A 88 -21.86 -31.34 -1.82
CA LEU A 88 -20.65 -31.67 -1.04
C LEU A 88 -19.82 -30.43 -0.68
N PHE A 89 -20.12 -29.28 -1.28
CA PHE A 89 -19.35 -28.05 -1.14
C PHE A 89 -20.27 -26.83 -0.96
N GLU A 90 -21.10 -26.85 0.09
CA GLU A 90 -22.06 -25.76 0.37
C GLU A 90 -21.40 -24.38 0.54
N GLU A 91 -20.10 -24.32 0.87
CA GLU A 91 -19.34 -23.09 1.08
C GLU A 91 -18.55 -22.62 -0.17
N TYR A 92 -18.55 -23.39 -1.26
CA TYR A 92 -17.81 -23.01 -2.47
C TYR A 92 -18.65 -22.11 -3.38
N ASN A 93 -18.15 -20.89 -3.62
CA ASN A 93 -18.73 -19.97 -4.60
C ASN A 93 -17.86 -19.98 -5.87
N PRO A 94 -18.38 -20.48 -7.01
CA PRO A 94 -17.63 -20.53 -8.24
C PRO A 94 -17.39 -19.12 -8.80
N ASP A 95 -16.25 -18.94 -9.46
CA ASP A 95 -15.95 -17.72 -10.23
C ASP A 95 -16.93 -17.54 -11.40
N PHE A 96 -17.70 -16.45 -11.40
CA PHE A 96 -18.58 -16.09 -12.51
C PHE A 96 -18.18 -14.75 -13.14
N ASP A 97 -18.00 -14.75 -14.47
CA ASP A 97 -17.73 -13.55 -15.28
C ASP A 97 -16.55 -12.67 -14.82
N ILE A 98 -15.48 -13.27 -14.29
CA ILE A 98 -14.27 -12.54 -13.89
C ILE A 98 -13.50 -12.07 -15.13
N PRO A 99 -13.29 -10.75 -15.32
CA PRO A 99 -12.52 -10.27 -16.45
C PRO A 99 -11.05 -10.67 -16.33
N VAL A 100 -10.47 -11.19 -17.41
CA VAL A 100 -9.03 -11.49 -17.48
C VAL A 100 -8.25 -10.19 -17.37
N ARG A 101 -7.23 -10.17 -16.51
CA ARG A 101 -6.31 -9.03 -16.42
C ARG A 101 -5.28 -9.01 -17.54
N HIS A 102 -4.91 -7.81 -17.93
CA HIS A 102 -3.70 -7.54 -18.70
C HIS A 102 -2.54 -7.14 -17.77
N SER A 103 -1.32 -7.19 -18.29
CA SER A 103 -0.13 -6.68 -17.61
C SER A 103 0.91 -6.34 -18.66
N GLN A 104 1.47 -5.14 -18.58
CA GLN A 104 2.65 -4.74 -19.35
C GLN A 104 3.91 -5.49 -18.89
N ASP A 105 3.90 -5.99 -17.65
CA ASP A 105 4.94 -6.88 -17.15
C ASP A 105 4.61 -8.34 -17.50
N SER A 106 5.35 -8.88 -18.47
CA SER A 106 5.20 -10.27 -18.93
C SER A 106 6.01 -11.27 -18.11
N ILE A 107 6.86 -10.81 -17.19
CA ILE A 107 7.74 -11.68 -16.41
C ILE A 107 6.95 -12.27 -15.23
N LEU A 108 6.98 -13.59 -15.13
CA LEU A 108 6.47 -14.33 -13.98
C LEU A 108 7.62 -14.69 -13.04
N SER A 109 7.59 -14.13 -11.84
CA SER A 109 8.52 -14.48 -10.75
C SER A 109 7.98 -15.62 -9.89
N LYS A 110 8.83 -16.28 -9.10
CA LYS A 110 8.39 -17.31 -8.13
C LYS A 110 7.34 -16.76 -7.17
N ARG A 111 7.57 -15.58 -6.59
CA ARG A 111 6.59 -14.88 -5.73
C ARG A 111 5.33 -14.48 -6.46
N GLY A 112 5.44 -14.07 -7.72
CA GLY A 112 4.27 -13.78 -8.55
C GLY A 112 3.40 -15.00 -8.81
N LYS A 113 4.02 -16.18 -8.99
CA LYS A 113 3.29 -17.44 -9.05
C LYS A 113 2.55 -17.70 -7.72
N THR A 114 3.26 -17.60 -6.59
CA THR A 114 2.66 -17.75 -5.26
C THR A 114 1.49 -16.78 -5.03
N LEU A 115 1.63 -15.52 -5.47
CA LEU A 115 0.54 -14.54 -5.36
C LEU A 115 -0.68 -14.91 -6.22
N ASN A 116 -0.48 -15.40 -7.44
CA ASN A 116 -1.58 -15.89 -8.28
C ASN A 116 -2.25 -17.13 -7.63
N ASP A 117 -1.45 -18.07 -7.10
CA ASP A 117 -1.95 -19.27 -6.43
C ASP A 117 -2.78 -18.89 -5.19
N LEU A 118 -2.30 -17.95 -4.37
CA LEU A 118 -3.02 -17.38 -3.22
C LEU A 118 -4.35 -16.75 -3.66
N CYS A 119 -4.36 -15.97 -4.73
CA CYS A 119 -5.58 -15.36 -5.28
C CYS A 119 -6.62 -16.42 -5.65
N VAL A 120 -6.20 -17.46 -6.38
CA VAL A 120 -7.07 -18.59 -6.75
C VAL A 120 -7.63 -19.27 -5.50
N GLN A 121 -6.79 -19.60 -4.53
CA GLN A 121 -7.17 -20.35 -3.32
C GLN A 121 -8.12 -19.58 -2.40
N THR A 122 -8.01 -18.25 -2.37
CA THR A 122 -8.71 -17.42 -1.38
C THR A 122 -9.90 -16.64 -1.93
N GLY A 123 -10.16 -16.69 -3.24
CA GLY A 123 -11.20 -15.86 -3.85
C GLY A 123 -10.84 -14.36 -3.96
N ILE A 124 -9.56 -14.02 -3.77
CA ILE A 124 -9.04 -12.66 -3.96
C ILE A 124 -8.63 -12.46 -5.43
N ARG A 125 -8.88 -11.29 -5.99
CA ARG A 125 -8.63 -10.95 -7.40
C ARG A 125 -7.75 -9.70 -7.50
N ILE A 126 -6.80 -9.71 -8.43
CA ILE A 126 -5.92 -8.57 -8.71
C ILE A 126 -6.68 -7.52 -9.53
N LEU A 127 -6.77 -6.27 -9.04
CA LEU A 127 -7.46 -5.18 -9.74
C LEU A 127 -6.69 -4.66 -10.96
N ASN A 128 -5.36 -4.62 -10.87
CA ASN A 128 -4.48 -4.14 -11.93
C ASN A 128 -4.78 -4.89 -13.24
N GLY A 129 -4.87 -4.17 -14.35
CA GLY A 129 -5.06 -4.79 -15.66
C GLY A 129 -6.46 -5.24 -16.04
N ARG A 130 -7.46 -5.17 -15.14
CA ARG A 130 -8.86 -5.57 -15.45
C ARG A 130 -9.91 -4.53 -15.11
N THR A 131 -9.55 -3.57 -14.28
CA THR A 131 -10.47 -2.59 -13.70
C THR A 131 -10.50 -1.33 -14.58
N PRO A 132 -11.65 -0.64 -14.71
CA PRO A 132 -11.71 0.67 -15.35
C PRO A 132 -10.59 1.59 -14.87
N GLY A 133 -9.88 2.24 -15.79
CA GLY A 133 -8.73 3.09 -15.50
C GLY A 133 -7.36 2.42 -15.68
N ASP A 134 -7.29 1.10 -15.82
CA ASP A 134 -6.03 0.37 -16.03
C ASP A 134 -6.19 -0.93 -16.84
N TYR A 135 -6.93 -0.90 -17.95
CA TYR A 135 -7.14 -2.12 -18.76
C TYR A 135 -5.89 -2.68 -19.42
N ILE A 136 -4.78 -1.92 -19.47
CA ILE A 136 -3.53 -2.38 -20.07
C ILE A 136 -2.57 -2.99 -19.03
N GLY A 137 -2.86 -2.85 -17.73
CA GLY A 137 -2.03 -3.31 -16.64
C GLY A 137 -0.69 -2.59 -16.58
N GLN A 138 -0.74 -1.28 -16.31
CA GLN A 138 0.44 -0.41 -16.36
C GLN A 138 1.53 -0.83 -15.36
N LEU A 139 2.79 -0.60 -15.75
CA LEU A 139 3.96 -0.75 -14.89
C LEU A 139 3.83 0.15 -13.65
N THR A 140 4.15 -0.38 -12.48
CA THR A 140 4.01 0.33 -11.19
C THR A 140 5.34 0.70 -10.57
N CYS A 141 6.44 0.11 -11.02
CA CYS A 141 7.78 0.39 -10.52
C CYS A 141 8.77 0.53 -11.69
N HIS A 142 9.65 1.52 -11.61
CA HIS A 142 10.64 1.89 -12.60
C HIS A 142 11.99 2.12 -11.92
N THR A 143 12.89 1.17 -12.10
CA THR A 143 14.27 1.22 -11.60
C THR A 143 15.26 1.37 -12.76
N PRO A 144 16.54 1.71 -12.49
CA PRO A 144 17.58 1.66 -13.51
C PRO A 144 17.75 0.28 -14.16
N MET A 145 17.34 -0.80 -13.47
CA MET A 145 17.46 -2.19 -13.95
C MET A 145 16.23 -2.65 -14.75
N GLY A 146 15.23 -1.79 -14.92
CA GLY A 146 14.02 -2.07 -15.67
C GLY A 146 12.76 -1.75 -14.87
N SER A 147 11.62 -2.14 -15.42
CA SER A 147 10.30 -1.82 -14.88
C SER A 147 9.49 -3.08 -14.65
N SER A 148 8.56 -3.00 -13.69
CA SER A 148 7.73 -4.13 -13.28
C SER A 148 6.37 -3.70 -12.77
N VAL A 149 5.44 -4.66 -12.72
CA VAL A 149 4.21 -4.55 -11.92
C VAL A 149 4.46 -5.29 -10.61
N VAL A 150 4.51 -4.55 -9.51
CA VAL A 150 4.77 -5.08 -8.16
C VAL A 150 3.87 -4.47 -7.08
N ASP A 151 3.21 -3.35 -7.40
CA ASP A 151 2.25 -2.67 -6.54
C ASP A 151 0.84 -3.06 -6.97
N TYR A 152 0.08 -3.64 -6.06
CA TYR A 152 -1.23 -4.20 -6.37
C TYR A 152 -2.31 -3.63 -5.47
N PHE A 153 -3.52 -3.57 -6.01
CA PHE A 153 -4.71 -3.76 -5.21
C PHE A 153 -5.28 -5.16 -5.44
N LEU A 154 -5.57 -5.87 -4.36
CA LEU A 154 -6.19 -7.19 -4.36
C LEU A 154 -7.52 -7.09 -3.62
N SER A 155 -8.58 -7.67 -4.16
CA SER A 155 -9.94 -7.51 -3.62
C SER A 155 -10.63 -8.85 -3.54
N SER A 156 -11.50 -9.06 -2.54
CA SER A 156 -12.51 -10.12 -2.62
C SER A 156 -13.27 -10.01 -3.94
N GLU A 157 -13.53 -11.14 -4.58
CA GLU A 157 -14.20 -11.23 -5.89
C GLU A 157 -15.53 -10.45 -5.89
N SER A 158 -16.43 -10.75 -4.96
CA SER A 158 -17.70 -10.02 -4.77
C SER A 158 -17.59 -8.49 -4.65
N LEU A 159 -16.47 -7.93 -4.17
CA LEU A 159 -16.27 -6.48 -4.10
C LEU A 159 -15.97 -5.85 -5.46
N LEU A 160 -15.60 -6.63 -6.48
CA LEU A 160 -15.26 -6.10 -7.81
C LEU A 160 -16.39 -5.24 -8.39
N SER A 161 -17.65 -5.61 -8.13
CA SER A 161 -18.82 -4.84 -8.56
C SER A 161 -18.96 -3.45 -7.90
N ASN A 162 -18.32 -3.26 -6.75
CA ASN A 162 -18.25 -1.99 -6.02
C ASN A 162 -17.01 -1.15 -6.39
N ILE A 163 -16.01 -1.74 -7.06
CA ILE A 163 -14.82 -1.01 -7.50
C ILE A 163 -15.16 -0.21 -8.76
N LEU A 164 -15.06 1.11 -8.67
CA LEU A 164 -15.40 2.02 -9.76
C LEU A 164 -14.22 2.27 -10.71
N PHE A 165 -12.99 2.34 -10.18
CA PHE A 165 -11.78 2.42 -10.98
C PHE A 165 -10.55 1.97 -10.20
N PHE A 166 -9.50 1.61 -10.94
CA PHE A 166 -8.12 1.49 -10.47
C PHE A 166 -7.22 2.26 -11.44
N LYS A 167 -6.22 2.97 -10.90
CA LYS A 167 -5.32 3.80 -11.69
C LYS A 167 -3.89 3.70 -11.16
N VAL A 168 -2.96 3.47 -12.08
CA VAL A 168 -1.54 3.78 -11.90
C VAL A 168 -1.32 5.23 -12.34
N HIS A 169 -0.77 6.06 -11.47
CA HIS A 169 -0.49 7.47 -11.76
C HIS A 169 0.85 7.64 -12.46
N ASP A 170 1.06 8.83 -13.04
CA ASP A 170 2.28 9.14 -13.78
C ASP A 170 3.53 8.93 -12.93
N PHE A 171 4.55 8.33 -13.55
CA PHE A 171 5.84 8.11 -12.92
C PHE A 171 6.53 9.45 -12.61
N LYS A 172 6.94 9.61 -11.34
CA LYS A 172 7.63 10.81 -10.83
C LYS A 172 8.96 10.41 -10.18
N ALA A 173 10.00 10.36 -11.00
CA ALA A 173 11.34 9.92 -10.60
C ALA A 173 11.98 10.75 -9.46
N ASP A 174 11.49 11.97 -9.21
CA ASP A 174 11.94 12.82 -8.11
C ASP A 174 11.31 12.45 -6.75
N LEU A 175 10.20 11.70 -6.76
CA LEU A 175 9.46 11.27 -5.58
C LEU A 175 9.78 9.82 -5.19
N SER A 176 9.75 8.89 -6.14
CA SER A 176 9.97 7.46 -5.92
C SER A 176 10.28 6.75 -7.24
N ASP A 177 10.89 5.57 -7.16
CA ASP A 177 10.94 4.56 -8.20
C ASP A 177 9.60 3.84 -8.40
N HIS A 178 8.64 3.98 -7.50
CA HIS A 178 7.27 3.48 -7.64
C HIS A 178 6.30 4.58 -8.10
N CYS A 179 5.34 4.18 -8.93
CA CYS A 179 4.16 4.97 -9.28
C CYS A 179 3.14 4.87 -8.16
N GLN A 180 2.44 5.98 -7.87
CA GLN A 180 1.28 5.92 -7.00
C GLN A 180 0.20 5.04 -7.66
N VAL A 181 -0.46 4.19 -6.87
CA VAL A 181 -1.65 3.45 -7.28
C VAL A 181 -2.85 3.90 -6.46
N SER A 182 -4.04 3.92 -7.07
CA SER A 182 -5.28 4.29 -6.38
C SER A 182 -6.46 3.49 -6.90
N THR A 183 -7.40 3.18 -6.01
CA THR A 183 -8.69 2.59 -6.34
C THR A 183 -9.82 3.46 -5.79
N MET A 184 -11.02 3.32 -6.33
CA MET A 184 -12.23 3.93 -5.76
C MET A 184 -13.29 2.88 -5.52
N LEU A 185 -13.73 2.80 -4.27
CA LEU A 185 -14.82 1.93 -3.83
C LEU A 185 -16.12 2.73 -3.72
N LYS A 186 -17.19 2.20 -4.31
CA LYS A 186 -18.53 2.70 -4.12
C LYS A 186 -19.06 2.29 -2.75
N VAL A 187 -19.31 3.29 -1.90
CA VAL A 187 -19.93 3.16 -0.58
C VAL A 187 -21.30 3.87 -0.58
N ASN A 188 -22.19 3.49 0.32
CA ASN A 188 -23.52 4.07 0.45
C ASN A 188 -23.63 4.93 1.72
N CYS A 189 -22.78 5.94 1.82
CA CYS A 189 -22.79 6.88 2.92
C CYS A 189 -22.56 8.31 2.42
N ILE A 190 -23.15 9.28 3.14
CA ILE A 190 -23.06 10.70 2.81
C ILE A 190 -22.01 11.32 3.72
N PHE A 191 -20.96 11.89 3.12
CA PHE A 191 -19.98 12.70 3.83
C PHE A 191 -20.10 14.16 3.42
N ASN A 192 -20.12 15.05 4.41
CA ASN A 192 -19.76 16.44 4.19
C ASN A 192 -18.23 16.48 4.05
N ALA A 193 -17.73 16.43 2.81
CA ALA A 193 -16.31 16.53 2.55
C ALA A 193 -15.80 17.89 3.05
N VAL A 194 -15.04 17.89 4.14
CA VAL A 194 -14.24 19.05 4.52
C VAL A 194 -13.02 19.02 3.63
N GLN A 195 -12.98 19.91 2.65
CA GLN A 195 -11.80 20.10 1.81
C GLN A 195 -10.67 20.61 2.72
N LYS A 196 -9.77 19.71 3.13
CA LYS A 196 -8.53 20.11 3.79
C LYS A 196 -7.54 20.54 2.73
N ASP A 197 -6.88 21.67 2.97
CA ASP A 197 -5.79 22.13 2.12
C ASP A 197 -4.74 21.02 1.98
N VAL A 198 -4.32 20.76 0.75
CA VAL A 198 -3.22 19.84 0.47
C VAL A 198 -1.95 20.47 1.01
N TYR A 199 -1.42 19.94 2.12
CA TYR A 199 -0.17 20.42 2.69
C TYR A 199 0.96 20.23 1.66
N SER A 200 1.75 21.29 1.46
CA SER A 200 2.98 21.19 0.69
C SER A 200 3.91 20.16 1.32
N ILE A 201 4.50 19.29 0.49
CA ILE A 201 5.52 18.34 0.95
C ILE A 201 6.63 19.15 1.67
N PRO A 202 6.94 18.84 2.94
CA PRO A 202 7.97 19.57 3.67
C PRO A 202 9.35 19.36 3.00
N ASN A 203 10.27 20.28 3.25
CA ASN A 203 11.63 20.19 2.71
C ASN A 203 12.26 18.83 3.08
N GLN A 204 12.77 18.11 2.07
CA GLN A 204 13.50 16.87 2.28
C GLN A 204 14.98 17.18 2.53
N TYR A 205 15.60 16.41 3.43
CA TYR A 205 17.00 16.54 3.82
C TYR A 205 17.78 15.31 3.33
N ILE A 206 18.98 15.54 2.79
CA ILE A 206 19.84 14.47 2.27
C ILE A 206 20.86 14.07 3.35
N TRP A 207 20.77 12.83 3.83
CA TRP A 207 21.73 12.27 4.77
C TRP A 207 22.94 11.71 4.04
N GLU A 208 24.09 12.33 4.29
CA GLU A 208 25.43 11.92 3.86
C GLU A 208 26.19 11.27 5.04
N GLU A 209 27.36 10.68 4.78
CA GLU A 209 28.14 9.92 5.77
C GLU A 209 28.44 10.69 7.06
N ASN A 210 28.68 12.01 6.97
CA ASN A 210 28.93 12.88 8.14
C ASN A 210 27.68 13.64 8.64
N SER A 211 26.50 13.35 8.11
CA SER A 211 25.26 14.07 8.48
C SER A 211 24.86 13.81 9.93
N ALA A 212 25.09 12.60 10.45
CA ALA A 212 24.78 12.27 11.84
C ALA A 212 25.57 13.13 12.84
N GLU A 213 26.89 13.22 12.66
CA GLU A 213 27.75 14.04 13.51
C GLU A 213 27.37 15.53 13.42
N LYS A 214 27.18 16.05 12.20
CA LYS A 214 26.75 17.44 12.00
C LYS A 214 25.41 17.74 12.65
N PHE A 215 24.45 16.81 12.56
CA PHE A 215 23.14 16.96 13.18
C PHE A 215 23.21 16.93 14.70
N GLN A 216 24.03 16.04 15.29
CA GLN A 216 24.30 16.03 16.73
C GLN A 216 24.93 17.35 17.19
N ASN A 217 25.89 17.87 16.43
CA ASN A 217 26.50 19.17 16.72
C ASN A 217 25.49 20.32 16.62
N ALA A 218 24.56 20.28 15.65
CA ALA A 218 23.49 21.26 15.54
C ALA A 218 22.47 21.15 16.68
N LEU A 219 22.12 19.95 17.13
CA LEU A 219 21.30 19.74 18.32
C LEU A 219 21.95 20.34 19.57
N ALA A 220 23.28 20.26 19.68
CA ALA A 220 24.05 20.86 20.77
C ALA A 220 24.23 22.38 20.65
N SER A 221 23.81 22.99 19.53
CA SER A 221 23.95 24.44 19.35
C SER A 221 23.09 25.23 20.34
N PRO A 222 23.52 26.43 20.77
CA PRO A 222 22.76 27.23 21.73
C PRO A 222 21.31 27.49 21.30
N LEU A 223 21.09 27.76 20.01
CA LEU A 223 19.78 28.02 19.43
C LEU A 223 18.82 26.83 19.58
N VAL A 224 19.29 25.63 19.26
CA VAL A 224 18.44 24.42 19.33
C VAL A 224 18.25 23.98 20.78
N GLN A 225 19.29 24.11 21.62
CA GLN A 225 19.20 23.83 23.05
C GLN A 225 18.19 24.73 23.78
N GLU A 226 18.07 25.99 23.38
CA GLU A 226 17.04 26.89 23.91
C GLU A 226 15.62 26.40 23.57
N LYS A 227 15.39 25.95 22.33
CA LYS A 227 14.11 25.36 21.92
C LYS A 227 13.82 24.05 22.65
N ILE A 228 14.83 23.18 22.85
CA ILE A 228 14.69 21.94 23.63
C ILE A 228 14.32 22.25 25.10
N LYS A 229 14.98 23.23 25.72
CA LYS A 229 14.63 23.68 27.07
C LYS A 229 13.21 24.20 27.15
N THR A 230 12.80 25.02 26.18
CA THR A 230 11.43 25.53 26.09
C THR A 230 10.45 24.38 25.99
N PHE A 231 10.68 23.44 25.07
CA PHE A 231 9.86 22.26 24.86
C PHE A 231 9.68 21.44 26.15
N ASN A 232 10.76 21.17 26.87
CA ASN A 232 10.72 20.39 28.11
C ASN A 232 9.99 21.10 29.26
N ASN A 233 9.94 22.43 29.23
CA ASN A 233 9.28 23.24 30.26
C ASN A 233 7.82 23.58 29.91
N THR A 234 7.39 23.34 28.67
CA THR A 234 6.01 23.58 28.23
C THR A 234 5.09 22.46 28.75
N ASN A 235 3.96 22.84 29.35
CA ASN A 235 2.93 21.90 29.75
C ASN A 235 1.91 21.70 28.61
N TYR A 236 2.01 20.58 27.90
CA TYR A 236 1.13 20.25 26.76
C TYR A 236 -0.19 19.57 27.14
N THR A 237 -0.72 19.82 28.34
CA THR A 237 -1.95 19.17 28.81
C THR A 237 -3.12 19.41 27.84
N GLY A 238 -3.60 18.32 27.23
CA GLY A 238 -4.81 18.30 26.41
C GLY A 238 -4.61 18.45 24.89
N ASP A 239 -3.40 18.68 24.37
CA ASP A 239 -3.18 18.79 22.92
C ASP A 239 -1.85 18.15 22.46
N SER A 240 -1.94 16.89 22.02
CA SER A 240 -0.80 16.15 21.47
C SER A 240 -0.31 16.70 20.13
N ASN A 241 -1.14 17.44 19.38
CA ASN A 241 -0.73 17.97 18.08
C ASN A 241 0.28 19.10 18.25
N ILE A 242 0.06 19.98 19.23
CA ILE A 242 0.99 21.08 19.53
C ILE A 242 2.35 20.53 19.97
N MET A 243 2.35 19.51 20.84
CA MET A 243 3.59 18.84 21.25
C MET A 243 4.35 18.26 20.04
N ILE A 244 3.66 17.55 19.16
CA ILE A 244 4.28 16.97 17.95
C ILE A 244 4.83 18.09 17.04
N GLN A 245 4.08 19.18 16.89
CA GLN A 245 4.49 20.31 16.08
C GLN A 245 5.76 20.98 16.62
N ASP A 246 5.85 21.22 17.92
CA ASP A 246 7.03 21.84 18.54
C ASP A 246 8.26 20.92 18.48
N LEU A 247 8.07 19.61 18.70
CA LEU A 247 9.14 18.64 18.53
C LEU A 247 9.66 18.63 17.08
N ASN A 248 8.77 18.61 16.10
CA ASN A 248 9.15 18.67 14.68
C ASN A 248 9.91 19.97 14.35
N ASN A 249 9.49 21.11 14.91
CA ASN A 249 10.17 22.38 14.70
C ASN A 249 11.62 22.36 15.23
N ILE A 250 11.88 21.70 16.36
CA ILE A 250 13.23 21.52 16.90
C ILE A 250 14.09 20.71 15.93
N LEU A 251 13.55 19.58 15.42
CA LEU A 251 14.26 18.71 14.49
C LEU A 251 14.53 19.42 13.16
N TYR A 252 13.57 20.20 12.65
CA TYR A 252 13.74 21.00 11.44
C TYR A 252 14.78 22.10 11.61
N GLU A 253 14.84 22.75 12.78
CA GLU A 253 15.88 23.76 13.07
C GLU A 253 17.28 23.14 13.02
N ALA A 254 17.47 22.01 13.73
CA ALA A 254 18.74 21.28 13.68
C ALA A 254 19.09 20.86 12.25
N ALA A 255 18.13 20.33 11.49
CA ALA A 255 18.33 19.88 10.13
C ALA A 255 18.67 21.05 9.18
N ASN A 256 18.05 22.22 9.35
CA ASN A 256 18.33 23.41 8.56
C ASN A 256 19.75 23.94 8.78
N ILE A 257 20.31 23.75 9.97
CA ILE A 257 21.67 24.16 10.31
C ILE A 257 22.70 23.20 9.71
N SER A 258 22.43 21.89 9.76
CA SER A 258 23.46 20.87 9.52
C SER A 258 23.32 20.05 8.25
N ILE A 259 22.10 19.90 7.71
CA ILE A 259 21.81 18.95 6.64
C ILE A 259 21.44 19.67 5.35
N LYS A 260 22.00 19.18 4.24
CA LYS A 260 21.72 19.69 2.90
C LYS A 260 20.27 19.41 2.51
N LYS A 261 19.58 20.44 2.01
CA LYS A 261 18.22 20.31 1.47
C LYS A 261 18.25 19.70 0.08
N LYS A 262 17.33 18.78 -0.20
CA LYS A 262 17.08 18.27 -1.55
C LYS A 262 16.49 19.40 -2.39
N ILE A 263 17.19 19.79 -3.44
CA ILE A 263 16.70 20.80 -4.39
C ILE A 263 15.66 20.11 -5.28
N ILE A 264 14.38 20.43 -5.06
CA ILE A 264 13.31 20.01 -5.96
C ILE A 264 13.40 20.91 -7.20
N LYS A 265 13.90 20.37 -8.31
CA LYS A 265 13.75 21.05 -9.61
C LYS A 265 12.26 21.05 -9.93
N LYS A 266 11.60 22.21 -9.84
CA LYS A 266 10.26 22.37 -10.42
C LYS A 266 10.39 22.10 -11.92
N GLY A 267 9.83 20.98 -12.39
CA GLY A 267 9.71 20.69 -13.81
C GLY A 267 9.02 21.86 -14.50
N LYS A 268 9.56 22.25 -15.65
CA LYS A 268 8.83 23.10 -16.61
C LYS A 268 7.72 22.29 -17.25
#